data_AF-A0A953ZZD4-F1
#
_entry.id   AF-A0A953ZZD4-F1
#
_cell.length_a   1.000
_cell.length_b   1.000
_cell.length_c   1.000
_cell.angle_alpha   90.00
_cell.angle_beta   90.00
_cell.angle_gamma   90.00
#
_symmetry.space_group_name_H-M   'P 1'
#
loop_
_entity.id
_entity.type
_entity.pdbx_description
1 polymer ?
#
loop_
_entity_poly.entity_id
_entity_poly.type
_entity_poly.pdbx_seq_one_letter_code
_entity_poly.pdbx_strand_id
1 'polypeptide(L)' 'MSSGNEQACSIVSLVNETIGVPTLPEVLVKLNRIIVNPKSSASDVAKVIAADPAVATNILRTVNSAYYGLQVRVSSI' A
#
# COMPACT_ATOMS: atom_id res chain seq x y z
N MET A 1 17.06 1.78 -43.72
CA MET A 1 15.94 1.63 -42.75
C MET A 1 16.58 1.48 -41.37
N SER A 2 17.14 2.59 -40.85
CA SER A 2 16.70 3.25 -39.59
C SER A 2 16.30 2.23 -38.53
N SER A 3 17.22 1.83 -37.65
CA SER A 3 17.60 2.61 -36.44
C SER A 3 16.35 2.97 -35.63
N GLY A 4 16.03 2.15 -34.63
CA GLY A 4 14.81 2.31 -33.87
C GLY A 4 14.56 1.31 -32.74
N ASN A 5 15.59 0.87 -31.99
CA ASN A 5 15.35 0.17 -30.72
C ASN A 5 16.52 0.17 -29.72
N GLU A 6 17.28 1.27 -29.59
CA GLU A 6 18.43 1.29 -28.66
C GLU A 6 18.17 2.05 -27.34
N GLN A 7 16.94 2.51 -27.06
CA GLN A 7 16.69 3.38 -25.89
C GLN A 7 15.55 2.91 -24.97
N ALA A 8 15.26 1.61 -24.91
CA ALA A 8 14.35 1.05 -23.91
C ALA A 8 15.01 0.79 -22.53
N CYS A 9 16.35 0.92 -22.44
CA CYS A 9 17.10 0.53 -21.23
C CYS A 9 17.37 1.69 -20.24
N SER A 10 17.03 2.95 -20.56
CA SER A 10 17.57 4.08 -19.79
C SER A 10 16.79 4.48 -18.52
N ILE A 11 15.48 4.25 -18.45
CA ILE A 11 14.66 4.73 -17.31
C ILE A 11 14.33 3.60 -16.35
N VAL A 12 13.92 2.44 -16.88
CA VAL A 12 13.45 1.31 -16.05
C VAL A 12 14.58 0.74 -15.21
N SER A 13 15.80 0.60 -15.76
CA SER A 13 16.96 0.09 -15.02
C SER A 13 17.44 1.05 -13.93
N LEU A 14 17.41 2.37 -14.18
CA LEU A 14 17.83 3.38 -13.19
C LEU A 14 16.89 3.47 -11.99
N VAL A 15 15.58 3.33 -12.24
CA VAL A 15 14.57 3.28 -11.17
C VAL A 15 14.78 2.05 -10.29
N ASN A 16 15.10 0.89 -10.87
CA ASN A 16 15.27 -0.36 -10.13
C ASN A 16 16.52 -0.38 -9.22
N GLU A 17 17.57 0.35 -9.60
CA GLU A 17 18.85 0.41 -8.86
C GLU A 17 18.84 1.49 -7.77
N THR A 18 18.14 2.61 -8.00
CA THR A 18 18.16 3.77 -7.09
C THR A 18 17.00 3.77 -6.10
N ILE A 19 15.87 3.20 -6.52
CA ILE A 19 14.68 3.07 -5.69
C ILE A 19 14.45 1.57 -5.61
N GLY A 20 14.78 0.96 -4.46
CA GLY A 20 14.26 -0.36 -4.17
C GLY A 20 12.75 -0.23 -4.07
N VAL A 21 12.06 -0.18 -5.22
CA VAL A 21 10.61 -0.06 -5.32
C VAL A 21 10.11 -1.34 -4.68
N PRO A 22 9.64 -1.30 -3.43
CA PRO A 22 9.10 -2.50 -2.83
C PRO A 22 7.97 -2.93 -3.76
N THR A 23 7.99 -4.19 -4.17
CA THR A 23 6.88 -4.75 -4.95
C THR A 23 5.59 -4.33 -4.29
N LEU A 24 4.71 -3.64 -5.03
CA LEU A 24 3.48 -3.12 -4.47
C LEU A 24 2.76 -4.26 -3.74
N PRO A 25 2.62 -4.20 -2.41
CA PRO A 25 2.02 -5.27 -1.64
C PRO A 25 0.65 -5.60 -2.23
N GLU A 26 0.36 -6.88 -2.48
CA GLU A 26 -0.91 -7.32 -3.06
C GLU A 26 -2.12 -6.79 -2.28
N VAL A 27 -1.94 -6.61 -0.97
CA VAL A 27 -2.90 -5.99 -0.06
C VAL A 27 -3.28 -4.57 -0.45
N LEU A 28 -2.37 -3.75 -0.96
CA LEU A 28 -2.64 -2.38 -1.42
C LEU A 28 -3.51 -2.36 -2.68
N VAL A 29 -3.28 -3.28 -3.62
CA VAL A 29 -4.11 -3.42 -4.83
C VAL A 29 -5.54 -3.81 -4.44
N LYS A 30 -5.69 -4.77 -3.51
CA LYS A 30 -7.00 -5.20 -3.00
C LYS A 30 -7.71 -4.08 -2.25
N LEU A 31 -7.00 -3.34 -1.38
CA LEU A 31 -7.55 -2.19 -0.65
C LEU A 31 -8.08 -1.12 -1.60
N ASN A 32 -7.32 -0.77 -2.64
CA ASN A 32 -7.72 0.26 -3.60
C ASN A 32 -9.03 -0.11 -4.29
N ARG A 33 -9.17 -1.38 -4.72
CA ARG A 33 -10.43 -1.88 -5.32
C ARG A 33 -11.62 -1.79 -4.38
N ILE A 34 -11.43 -2.02 -3.08
CA ILE A 34 -12.51 -1.97 -2.08
C ILE A 34 -12.88 -0.52 -1.76
N ILE A 35 -11.89 0.35 -1.57
CA ILE A 35 -12.13 1.78 -1.24
C ILE A 35 -12.88 2.49 -2.36
N VAL A 36 -12.60 2.16 -3.62
CA VAL A 36 -13.26 2.78 -4.79
C VAL A 36 -14.70 2.28 -4.98
N ASN A 37 -15.08 1.16 -4.38
CA ASN A 37 -16.42 0.61 -4.50
C ASN A 37 -17.38 1.28 -3.49
N PRO A 38 -18.41 2.02 -3.94
CA PRO A 38 -19.34 2.70 -3.04
C PRO A 38 -20.23 1.75 -2.22
N LYS A 39 -20.26 0.45 -2.56
CA LYS A 39 -20.98 -0.58 -1.79
C LYS A 39 -20.12 -1.23 -0.71
N SER A 40 -18.83 -0.90 -0.64
CA SER A 40 -17.91 -1.51 0.32
C SER A 40 -18.07 -0.92 1.71
N SER A 41 -17.94 -1.78 2.72
CA SER A 41 -18.02 -1.38 4.12
C SER A 41 -16.62 -1.26 4.75
N ALA A 42 -16.56 -0.57 5.90
CA ALA A 42 -15.34 -0.55 6.73
C ALA A 42 -14.89 -1.97 7.13
N SER A 43 -15.84 -2.88 7.35
CA SER A 43 -15.56 -4.28 7.66
C SER A 43 -14.88 -5.03 6.51
N ASP A 44 -15.15 -4.67 5.26
CA ASP A 44 -14.48 -5.29 4.10
C ASP A 44 -13.05 -4.80 3.96
N VAL A 45 -12.80 -3.53 4.27
CA VAL A 45 -11.45 -2.96 4.35
C VAL A 45 -10.66 -3.61 5.49
N ALA A 46 -11.28 -3.75 6.67
CA ALA A 46 -10.68 -4.40 7.84
C ALA A 46 -10.24 -5.84 7.53
N LYS A 47 -11.05 -6.63 6.81
CA LYS A 47 -10.68 -8.00 6.39
C LYS A 47 -9.42 -8.03 5.51
N VAL A 48 -9.25 -7.07 4.61
CA VAL A 48 -8.07 -7.00 3.74
C VAL A 48 -6.84 -6.56 4.50
N ILE A 49 -6.97 -5.59 5.40
CA ILE A 49 -5.87 -5.16 6.28
C ILE A 49 -5.43 -6.31 7.19
N ALA A 50 -6.39 -7.06 7.76
CA ALA A 50 -6.12 -8.19 8.65
C ALA A 50 -5.36 -9.35 7.97
N ALA A 51 -5.38 -9.41 6.63
CA ALA A 51 -4.63 -10.42 5.89
C ALA A 51 -3.10 -10.18 5.90
N ASP A 52 -2.65 -8.96 6.21
CA ASP A 52 -1.23 -8.61 6.31
C ASP A 52 -0.91 -8.03 7.71
N PRO A 53 -0.25 -8.81 8.59
CA PRO A 53 0.09 -8.37 9.94
C PRO A 53 1.00 -7.13 9.99
N ALA A 54 1.87 -6.92 9.00
CA ALA A 54 2.76 -5.78 8.97
C ALA A 54 1.98 -4.49 8.70
N VAL A 55 1.04 -4.54 7.75
CA VAL A 55 0.14 -3.41 7.45
C VAL A 55 -0.78 -3.12 8.62
N ALA A 56 -1.41 -4.14 9.21
CA ALA A 56 -2.27 -3.99 10.37
C ALA A 56 -1.53 -3.32 11.55
N THR A 57 -0.31 -3.76 11.85
CA THR A 57 0.50 -3.18 12.92
C THR A 57 0.87 -1.72 12.65
N ASN A 58 1.23 -1.39 11.40
CA ASN A 58 1.54 -0.02 11.02
C ASN A 58 0.32 0.90 11.16
N ILE A 59 -0.87 0.43 10.79
CA ILE A 59 -2.13 1.19 10.96
C ILE A 59 -2.43 1.39 12.44
N LEU A 60 -2.37 0.34 13.26
CA LEU A 60 -2.58 0.46 14.71
C LEU A 60 -1.58 1.43 15.36
N ARG A 61 -0.32 1.42 14.94
CA ARG A 61 0.70 2.37 15.43
C ARG A 61 0.34 3.80 15.06
N THR A 62 -0.09 4.01 13.81
CA THR A 62 -0.49 5.31 13.28
C THR A 62 -1.72 5.85 14.02
N VAL A 63 -2.77 5.03 14.20
CA VAL A 63 -3.99 5.40 14.93
C VAL A 63 -3.73 5.70 16.40
N ASN A 64 -2.80 4.97 17.04
CA ASN A 64 -2.39 5.24 18.42
C ASN A 64 -1.36 6.38 18.55
N SER A 65 -0.96 7.01 17.46
CA SER A 65 -0.02 8.13 17.52
C SER A 65 -0.71 9.42 17.95
N ALA A 66 0.09 10.39 18.41
CA ALA A 66 -0.38 11.72 18.77
C ALA A 66 -1.13 12.43 17.61
N TYR A 67 -0.92 12.01 16.35
CA TYR A 67 -1.61 12.56 15.19
C TYR A 67 -3.14 12.43 15.29
N TYR A 68 -3.63 11.28 15.76
CA TYR A 68 -5.08 11.06 15.92
C TYR A 68 -5.60 11.46 17.31
N GLY A 69 -4.71 11.71 18.28
CA GLY A 69 -5.07 12.25 19.59
C GLY A 69 -6.06 11.41 20.40
N LEU A 70 -6.13 10.10 20.16
CA LEU A 70 -7.08 9.22 20.82
C LEU A 70 -6.74 9.06 22.31
N GLN A 71 -7.74 9.21 23.18
CA GLN A 71 -7.60 9.01 24.63
C GLN A 71 -7.52 7.54 25.03
N VAL A 72 -7.94 6.65 24.13
CA VAL A 72 -7.96 5.20 24.32
C VAL A 72 -7.05 4.52 23.31
N ARG A 73 -6.35 3.47 23.73
CA ARG A 73 -5.50 2.67 22.86
C ARG A 73 -6.33 1.69 22.04
N VAL A 74 -6.15 1.73 20.72
CA VAL A 74 -6.77 0.79 19.79
C VAL A 74 -5.86 -0.43 19.61
N SER A 75 -6.40 -1.63 19.78
CA SER A 75 -5.65 -2.89 19.71
C SER A 75 -6.18 -3.90 18.69
N SER A 76 -7.30 -3.59 18.01
CA SER A 76 -7.89 -4.43 16.97
C SER A 76 -8.16 -3.62 15.72
N ILE A 77 -8.09 -4.31 14.58
CA ILE A 77 -8.64 -3.89 13.30
C ILE A 77 -10.05 -4.46 13.16
#